data_AF-A0A562Q414-F1
#
_entry.id   AF-A0A562Q414-F1
#
_cell.length_a   1.000
_cell.length_b   1.000
_cell.length_c   1.000
_cell.angle_alpha   90.00
_cell.angle_beta   90.00
_cell.angle_gamma   90.00
#
_symmetry.space_group_name_H-M   'P 1'
#
loop_
_entity.id
_entity.type
_entity.pdbx_description
1 polymer ?
#
loop_
_entity_poly.entity_id
_entity_poly.type
_entity_poly.pdbx_seq_one_letter_code
_entity_poly.pdbx_strand_id
1 'polypeptide(L)'
;MARTGLTKTQVREIRAQLLAAGRHPSADAVRRALGDTGSMSTIHKYLKELAAEDPAIAVQRDDTVRQLHAIVERLADQLHADAERRVRALQEEHARVLHARDAELAALRARVAELEGQAPHAGTQPDRPPRRGERGVKGFGDFGGLLSDSRCGRRDTSAFTIVLAGARSDLLAGLA
;
A
#
# COMPACT_ATOMS: atom_id res chain seq x y z
N MET A 1 -39.97 -27.73 54.52
CA MET A 1 -39.28 -28.52 53.48
C MET A 1 -37.94 -27.87 53.19
N ALA A 2 -36.87 -28.66 53.15
CA ALA A 2 -35.49 -28.23 53.37
C ALA A 2 -35.04 -27.13 52.40
N ARG A 3 -34.65 -25.98 52.96
CA ARG A 3 -33.84 -24.98 52.26
C ARG A 3 -32.41 -25.53 52.14
N THR A 4 -32.18 -26.45 51.21
CA THR A 4 -30.82 -26.88 50.85
C THR A 4 -30.17 -25.71 50.12
N GLY A 5 -29.56 -24.80 50.88
CA GLY A 5 -28.78 -23.70 50.33
C GLY A 5 -27.64 -24.25 49.49
N LEU A 6 -27.34 -23.58 48.37
CA LEU A 6 -26.16 -23.83 47.57
C LEU A 6 -24.92 -23.89 48.47
N THR A 7 -24.15 -24.97 48.40
CA THR A 7 -22.94 -25.14 49.21
C THR A 7 -21.68 -24.82 48.40
N LYS A 8 -20.65 -24.32 49.09
CA LYS A 8 -19.35 -23.99 48.47
C LYS A 8 -18.65 -25.22 47.87
N THR A 9 -18.86 -26.40 48.45
CA THR A 9 -18.32 -27.68 47.96
C THR A 9 -18.90 -28.06 46.59
N GLN A 10 -20.22 -27.93 46.41
CA GLN A 10 -20.87 -28.16 45.10
C GLN A 10 -20.33 -27.20 44.02
N VAL A 11 -20.13 -25.93 44.36
CA VAL A 11 -19.51 -24.95 43.44
C VAL A 11 -18.07 -25.33 43.10
N ARG A 12 -17.31 -25.88 44.07
CA ARG A 12 -15.93 -26.35 43.85
C ARG A 12 -15.88 -27.54 42.90
N GLU A 13 -16.75 -28.54 43.07
CA GLU A 13 -16.81 -29.72 42.21
C GLU A 13 -17.15 -29.35 40.76
N ILE A 14 -18.18 -28.53 40.56
CA ILE A 14 -18.55 -28.05 39.22
C ILE A 14 -17.44 -27.20 38.59
N ARG A 15 -16.78 -26.34 39.37
CA ARG A 15 -15.60 -25.59 38.90
C ARG A 15 -14.50 -26.55 38.42
N ALA A 16 -14.20 -27.59 39.18
CA ALA A 16 -13.18 -28.58 38.82
C ALA A 16 -13.58 -29.35 37.54
N GLN A 17 -14.85 -29.74 37.41
CA GLN A 17 -15.38 -30.40 36.20
C GLN A 17 -15.29 -29.48 34.97
N LEU A 18 -15.62 -28.20 35.10
CA LEU A 18 -15.51 -27.23 34.00
C LEU A 18 -14.05 -27.02 33.57
N LEU A 19 -13.14 -26.92 34.54
CA LEU A 19 -11.71 -26.82 34.27
C LEU A 19 -11.15 -28.08 33.59
N ALA A 20 -11.56 -29.28 34.04
CA ALA A 20 -11.20 -30.55 33.41
C ALA A 20 -11.74 -30.66 31.97
N ALA A 21 -12.91 -30.08 31.71
CA ALA A 21 -13.49 -29.96 30.37
C ALA A 21 -12.87 -28.82 29.52
N GLY A 22 -11.85 -28.12 30.02
CA GLY A 22 -11.20 -27.00 29.32
C GLY A 22 -12.07 -25.74 29.19
N ARG A 23 -13.21 -25.66 29.89
CA ARG A 23 -14.12 -24.53 29.86
C ARG A 23 -13.84 -23.58 31.02
N HIS A 24 -13.90 -22.28 30.74
CA HIS A 24 -13.71 -21.27 31.79
C HIS A 24 -14.90 -21.30 32.78
N PRO A 25 -14.66 -21.48 34.09
CA PRO A 25 -15.72 -21.53 35.09
C PRO A 25 -16.27 -20.12 35.37
N SER A 26 -17.14 -19.62 34.48
CA SER A 26 -17.92 -18.42 34.74
C SER A 26 -19.11 -18.72 35.65
N ALA A 27 -19.61 -17.70 36.36
CA ALA A 27 -20.73 -17.89 37.28
C ALA A 27 -22.00 -18.41 36.58
N ASP A 28 -22.25 -18.01 35.32
CA ASP A 28 -23.35 -18.56 34.52
C ASP A 28 -23.09 -20.00 34.07
N ALA A 29 -21.85 -20.35 33.73
CA ALA A 29 -21.49 -21.71 33.34
C ALA A 29 -21.67 -22.69 34.51
N VAL A 30 -21.25 -22.26 35.71
CA VAL A 30 -21.43 -23.01 36.96
C VAL A 30 -22.91 -23.11 37.31
N ARG A 31 -23.67 -22.02 37.19
CA ARG A 31 -25.11 -22.01 37.46
C ARG A 31 -25.89 -22.99 36.56
N ARG A 32 -25.61 -22.98 35.25
CA ARG A 32 -26.23 -23.93 34.32
C ARG A 32 -25.85 -25.38 34.64
N ALA A 33 -24.60 -25.63 34.99
CA ALA A 33 -24.15 -26.97 35.38
C ALA A 33 -24.75 -27.44 36.73
N LEU A 34 -25.13 -26.51 37.61
CA LEU A 34 -25.85 -26.76 38.85
C LEU A 34 -27.39 -26.84 38.67
N GLY A 35 -27.91 -26.74 37.44
CA GLY A 35 -29.35 -26.79 37.17
C GLY A 35 -30.11 -25.55 37.65
N ASP A 36 -29.55 -24.36 37.41
CA ASP A 36 -30.12 -23.04 37.77
C ASP A 36 -30.32 -22.80 39.28
N THR A 37 -29.68 -23.61 40.11
CA THR A 37 -29.71 -23.47 41.56
C THR A 37 -28.69 -22.44 42.06
N GLY A 38 -29.13 -21.58 42.97
CA GLY A 38 -28.35 -20.48 43.51
C GLY A 38 -28.46 -19.18 42.71
N SER A 39 -28.28 -18.05 43.38
CA SER A 39 -28.22 -16.74 42.73
C SER A 39 -26.84 -16.52 42.11
N MET A 40 -26.82 -15.75 41.03
CA MET A 40 -25.58 -15.36 40.35
C MET A 40 -24.58 -14.69 41.32
N SER A 41 -25.08 -13.88 42.26
CA SER A 41 -24.25 -13.21 43.27
C SER A 41 -23.62 -14.18 44.28
N THR A 42 -24.37 -15.20 44.73
CA THR A 42 -23.84 -16.22 45.67
C THR A 42 -22.82 -17.12 44.99
N ILE A 43 -23.07 -17.54 43.75
CA ILE A 43 -22.12 -18.33 42.96
C ILE A 43 -20.84 -17.52 42.73
N HIS A 44 -20.97 -16.25 42.35
CA HIS A 44 -19.82 -15.37 42.15
C HIS A 44 -18.98 -15.20 43.44
N LYS A 45 -19.65 -15.02 44.59
CA LYS A 45 -18.97 -14.96 45.89
C LYS A 45 -18.18 -16.24 46.17
N TYR A 46 -18.80 -17.41 46.03
CA TYR A 46 -18.10 -18.68 46.28
C TYR A 46 -16.97 -18.94 45.29
N LEU A 47 -17.12 -18.59 44.01
CA LEU A 47 -16.03 -18.68 43.03
C LEU A 47 -14.85 -17.78 43.39
N LYS A 48 -15.11 -16.57 43.90
CA LYS A 48 -14.06 -15.64 44.35
C LYS A 48 -13.34 -16.17 45.59
N GLU A 49 -14.07 -16.70 46.56
CA GLU A 49 -13.45 -17.32 47.74
C GLU A 49 -12.62 -18.55 47.38
N LEU A 50 -13.11 -19.39 46.47
CA LEU A 50 -12.37 -20.56 45.98
C LEU A 50 -11.13 -20.16 45.15
N ALA A 51 -11.19 -19.06 44.41
CA ALA A 51 -10.03 -18.52 43.72
C ALA A 51 -8.98 -17.96 44.70
N ALA A 52 -9.41 -17.38 45.82
CA ALA A 52 -8.50 -16.90 46.87
C ALA A 52 -7.85 -18.06 47.66
N GLU A 53 -8.52 -19.20 47.78
CA GLU A 53 -7.99 -20.41 48.43
C GLU A 53 -6.94 -21.15 47.58
N ASP A 54 -6.96 -20.98 46.25
CA ASP A 54 -6.06 -21.65 45.31
C ASP A 54 -5.04 -20.67 44.67
N PRO A 55 -4.14 -20.03 45.45
CA PRO A 55 -3.16 -19.06 44.90
C PRO A 55 -2.20 -19.71 43.90
N ALA A 56 -1.96 -21.02 44.00
CA ALA A 56 -1.10 -21.76 43.08
C ALA A 56 -1.62 -21.73 41.63
N ILE A 57 -2.94 -21.81 41.43
CA ILE A 57 -3.56 -21.75 40.09
C ILE A 57 -3.46 -20.34 39.52
N ALA A 58 -3.59 -19.31 40.36
CA ALA A 58 -3.42 -17.92 39.94
C ALA A 58 -1.97 -17.66 39.48
N VAL A 59 -0.98 -18.09 40.26
CA VAL A 59 0.45 -17.96 39.91
C VAL A 59 0.77 -18.67 38.59
N GLN A 60 0.30 -19.92 38.40
CA GLN A 60 0.54 -20.65 37.16
C GLN A 60 -0.09 -19.97 35.93
N ARG A 61 -1.28 -19.36 36.09
CA ARG A 61 -1.90 -18.58 35.02
C ARG A 61 -1.08 -17.33 34.71
N ASP A 62 -0.64 -16.61 35.73
CA ASP A 62 0.17 -15.40 35.54
C ASP A 62 1.51 -15.72 34.86
N ASP A 63 2.13 -16.85 35.20
CA ASP A 63 3.36 -17.31 34.54
C ASP A 63 3.11 -17.68 33.08
N THR A 64 1.98 -18.34 32.78
CA THR A 64 1.58 -18.64 31.41
C THR A 64 1.34 -17.35 30.60
N VAL A 65 0.67 -16.36 31.19
CA VAL A 65 0.44 -15.05 30.56
C VAL A 65 1.76 -14.33 30.31
N ARG A 66 2.68 -14.32 31.28
CA ARG A 66 4.02 -13.76 31.12
C ARG A 66 4.79 -14.42 29.98
N GLN A 67 4.76 -15.75 29.90
CA GLN A 67 5.41 -16.51 28.81
C GLN A 67 4.81 -16.19 27.45
N LEU A 68 3.47 -16.15 27.34
CA LEU A 68 2.81 -15.79 26.10
C LEU A 68 3.14 -14.36 25.68
N HIS A 69 3.17 -13.42 26.63
CA HIS A 69 3.54 -12.03 26.36
C HIS A 69 4.96 -11.92 25.80
N ALA A 70 5.93 -12.59 26.42
CA ALA A 70 7.32 -12.61 25.96
C ALA A 70 7.47 -13.19 24.54
N ILE A 71 6.68 -14.21 24.19
CA ILE A 71 6.67 -14.78 22.84
C ILE A 71 6.09 -13.79 21.83
N VAL A 72 4.98 -13.13 22.18
CA VAL A 72 4.32 -12.14 21.32
C VAL A 72 5.22 -10.92 21.10
N GLU A 73 5.88 -10.42 22.15
CA GLU A 73 6.86 -9.34 22.07
C GLU A 73 8.00 -9.70 21.12
N ARG A 74 8.63 -10.87 21.31
CA ARG A 74 9.70 -11.33 20.43
C ARG A 74 9.25 -11.47 18.98
N LEU A 75 8.02 -11.95 18.75
CA LEU A 75 7.46 -12.06 17.40
C LEU A 75 7.21 -10.69 16.79
N ALA A 76 6.70 -9.72 17.56
CA ALA A 76 6.50 -8.35 17.12
C ALA A 76 7.84 -7.71 16.72
N ASP A 77 8.87 -7.86 17.55
CA ASP A 77 10.23 -7.37 17.27
C ASP A 77 10.78 -7.97 15.98
N GLN A 78 10.63 -9.29 15.81
CA GLN A 78 11.09 -9.98 14.60
C GLN A 78 10.35 -9.48 13.35
N LEU A 79 9.02 -9.33 13.42
CA LEU A 79 8.22 -8.82 12.30
C LEU A 79 8.60 -7.38 11.95
N HIS A 80 8.86 -6.54 12.96
CA HIS A 80 9.30 -5.17 12.72
C HIS A 80 10.67 -5.13 12.05
N ALA A 81 11.63 -5.91 12.54
CA ALA A 81 12.94 -6.02 11.94
C ALA A 81 12.88 -6.56 10.50
N ASP A 82 12.02 -7.53 10.22
CA ASP A 82 11.81 -8.09 8.88
C ASP A 82 11.20 -7.04 7.94
N ALA A 83 10.23 -6.27 8.42
CA ALA A 83 9.61 -5.18 7.66
C ALA A 83 10.64 -4.09 7.34
N GLU A 84 11.43 -3.65 8.32
CA GLU A 84 12.51 -2.69 8.10
C GLU A 84 13.52 -3.19 7.06
N ARG A 85 13.93 -4.46 7.13
CA ARG A 85 14.85 -5.04 6.12
C ARG A 85 14.25 -5.01 4.72
N ARG A 86 12.96 -5.33 4.57
CA ARG A 86 12.26 -5.24 3.28
C ARG A 86 12.19 -3.81 2.75
N VAL A 87 11.89 -2.84 3.62
CA VAL A 87 11.85 -1.42 3.25
C VAL A 87 13.23 -0.95 2.80
N ARG A 88 14.29 -1.29 3.53
CA ARG A 88 15.66 -0.92 3.13
C ARG A 88 16.06 -1.54 1.80
N ALA A 89 15.75 -2.83 1.58
CA ALA A 89 16.02 -3.49 0.30
C ALA A 89 15.31 -2.79 -0.87
N LEU A 90 14.02 -2.45 -0.70
CA LEU A 90 13.25 -1.72 -1.71
C LEU A 90 13.82 -0.30 -1.96
N GLN A 91 14.27 0.38 -0.91
CA GLN A 91 14.90 1.70 -1.04
C GLN A 91 16.23 1.62 -1.80
N GLU A 92 17.05 0.60 -1.53
CA GLU A 92 18.30 0.36 -2.25
C GLU A 92 18.06 0.03 -3.72
N GLU A 93 17.09 -0.84 -4.02
CA GLU A 93 16.68 -1.15 -5.40
C GLU A 93 16.17 0.10 -6.11
N HIS A 94 15.32 0.88 -5.46
CA HIS A 94 14.80 2.12 -6.01
C HIS A 94 15.91 3.13 -6.29
N ALA A 95 16.85 3.31 -5.35
CA ALA A 95 18.01 4.18 -5.54
C ALA A 95 18.88 3.74 -6.71
N ARG A 96 19.11 2.43 -6.89
CA ARG A 96 19.84 1.88 -8.04
C ARG A 96 19.12 2.19 -9.36
N VAL A 97 17.79 2.01 -9.39
CA VAL A 97 16.99 2.30 -10.58
C VAL A 97 17.06 3.79 -10.91
N LEU A 98 16.91 4.69 -9.92
CA LEU A 98 17.04 6.13 -10.12
C LEU A 98 18.42 6.49 -10.66
N HIS A 99 19.49 5.98 -10.06
CA HIS A 99 20.85 6.23 -10.55
C HIS A 99 21.06 5.74 -11.99
N ALA A 100 20.53 4.57 -12.35
CA ALA A 100 20.60 4.07 -13.72
C ALA A 100 19.86 4.99 -14.70
N ARG A 101 18.68 5.49 -14.31
CA ARG A 101 17.89 6.43 -15.13
C ARG A 101 18.57 7.79 -15.25
N ASP A 102 19.16 8.30 -14.18
CA ASP A 102 19.90 9.56 -14.20
C ASP A 102 21.14 9.46 -15.11
N ALA A 103 21.85 8.33 -15.07
CA ALA A 103 22.96 8.07 -15.96
C ALA A 103 22.51 8.00 -17.43
N GLU A 104 21.39 7.33 -17.72
CA GLU A 104 20.79 7.28 -19.06
C GLU A 104 20.39 8.67 -19.56
N LEU A 105 19.72 9.47 -18.72
CA LEU A 105 19.35 10.85 -19.03
C LEU A 105 20.58 11.73 -19.27
N ALA A 106 21.65 11.55 -18.48
CA ALA A 106 22.91 12.28 -18.67
C ALA A 106 23.57 11.90 -20.00
N ALA A 107 23.61 10.61 -20.35
CA ALA A 107 24.15 10.14 -21.62
C ALA A 107 23.34 10.67 -22.82
N LEU A 108 22.00 10.64 -22.74
CA LEU A 108 21.13 11.19 -23.77
C LEU A 108 21.31 12.70 -23.92
N ARG A 109 21.40 13.45 -22.81
CA ARG A 109 21.69 14.90 -22.85
C ARG A 109 23.04 15.20 -23.47
N ALA A 110 24.08 14.44 -23.13
CA ALA A 110 25.40 14.56 -23.75
C ALA A 110 25.33 14.30 -25.26
N ARG A 111 24.57 13.29 -25.69
CA ARG A 111 24.38 12.98 -27.11
C ARG A 111 23.62 14.07 -27.86
N VAL A 112 22.59 14.65 -27.24
CA VAL A 112 21.86 15.80 -27.81
C VAL A 112 22.81 16.99 -27.98
N ALA A 113 23.57 17.33 -26.95
CA ALA A 113 24.54 18.43 -27.01
C ALA A 113 25.62 18.20 -28.09
N GLU A 114 26.08 16.97 -28.25
CA GLU A 114 27.02 16.59 -29.31
C GLU A 114 26.40 16.79 -30.70
N LEU A 115 25.16 16.33 -30.91
CA LEU A 115 24.45 16.49 -32.19
C LEU A 115 24.15 17.96 -32.50
N GLU A 116 23.79 18.76 -31.48
CA GLU A 116 23.59 20.21 -31.61
C GLU A 116 24.91 20.93 -31.96
N GLY A 117 26.03 20.53 -31.36
CA GLY A 117 27.36 21.06 -31.70
C GLY A 117 27.86 20.60 -33.07
N GLN A 118 27.45 19.40 -33.52
CA GLN A 118 27.74 18.85 -34.84
C GLN A 118 26.86 19.42 -35.95
N ALA A 119 25.83 20.22 -35.65
CA ALA A 119 25.02 20.92 -36.63
C ALA A 119 25.67 22.27 -36.99
N PRO A 120 26.53 22.36 -38.00
CA PRO A 120 27.16 23.62 -38.36
C PRO A 120 26.16 24.35 -39.26
N HIS A 121 25.62 25.48 -38.81
CA HIS A 121 25.15 26.54 -39.73
C HIS A 121 24.24 26.09 -40.90
N ALA A 122 23.25 25.21 -40.68
CA ALA A 122 22.16 25.02 -41.66
C ALA A 122 21.14 26.18 -41.67
N GLY A 123 21.58 27.37 -41.27
CA GLY A 123 20.78 28.60 -41.17
C GLY A 123 21.37 29.79 -41.92
N THR A 124 22.47 29.64 -42.66
CA THR A 124 22.93 30.71 -43.56
C THR A 124 22.27 30.53 -44.92
N GLN A 125 21.09 31.13 -45.11
CA GLN A 125 20.63 31.44 -46.46
C GLN A 125 21.60 32.48 -47.04
N PRO A 126 22.34 32.19 -48.13
CA PRO A 126 23.09 33.22 -48.82
C PRO A 126 22.09 34.11 -49.58
N ASP A 127 22.35 35.40 -49.58
CA ASP A 127 21.69 36.43 -50.36
C ASP A 127 21.18 35.91 -51.71
N ARG A 128 19.86 35.79 -51.85
CA ARG A 128 19.22 35.59 -53.16
C ARG A 128 19.06 36.98 -53.79
N PRO A 129 19.76 37.31 -54.88
CA PRO A 129 19.58 38.61 -55.52
C PRO A 129 18.13 38.76 -56.02
N PRO A 130 17.57 39.99 -55.99
CA PRO A 130 16.18 40.20 -56.38
C PRO A 130 16.01 39.84 -57.85
N ARG A 131 15.10 38.90 -58.13
CA ARG A 131 14.71 38.56 -59.51
C ARG A 131 14.07 39.78 -60.14
N ARG A 132 14.73 40.31 -61.17
CA ARG A 132 14.22 41.36 -62.04
C ARG A 132 13.06 40.78 -62.86
N GLY A 133 11.86 41.26 -62.57
CA GLY A 133 10.71 41.13 -63.45
C GLY A 133 9.63 40.21 -62.92
N GLU A 134 8.59 40.81 -62.34
CA GLU A 134 7.21 40.57 -62.72
C GLU A 134 6.44 41.84 -62.37
N ARG A 135 5.97 42.55 -63.41
CA ARG A 135 5.05 43.68 -63.27
C ARG A 135 3.69 43.10 -62.87
N GLY A 136 3.53 42.81 -61.58
CA GLY A 136 2.25 42.46 -60.96
C GLY A 136 1.47 43.72 -60.62
N VAL A 137 0.24 43.80 -61.11
CA VAL A 137 -0.69 44.92 -61.00
C VAL A 137 -0.88 45.36 -59.53
N LYS A 138 -0.66 46.66 -59.25
CA LYS A 138 -1.04 47.28 -57.97
C LYS A 138 -2.56 47.30 -57.88
N GLY A 139 -3.15 46.33 -57.17
CA GLY A 139 -4.60 46.30 -57.02
C GLY A 139 -5.23 45.15 -56.26
N PHE A 140 -4.50 44.29 -55.55
CA PHE A 140 -4.99 43.46 -54.44
C PHE A 140 -3.77 42.79 -53.79
N GLY A 141 -3.84 42.49 -52.49
CA GLY A 141 -2.73 42.07 -51.61
C GLY A 141 -1.63 41.19 -52.21
N ASP A 142 -0.39 41.42 -51.76
CA ASP A 142 0.77 40.60 -52.06
C ASP A 142 0.70 39.26 -51.30
N PHE A 143 0.20 38.22 -51.96
CA PHE A 143 0.05 36.87 -51.38
C PHE A 143 1.30 35.99 -51.55
N GLY A 144 2.38 36.49 -52.16
CA GLY A 144 3.59 35.70 -52.44
C GLY A 144 4.36 35.29 -51.19
N GLY A 145 4.31 36.10 -50.12
CA GLY A 145 4.97 35.82 -48.84
C GLY A 145 4.19 34.89 -47.90
N LEU A 146 2.86 34.81 -48.04
CA LEU A 146 1.99 34.13 -47.06
C LEU A 146 1.93 32.61 -47.22
N LEU A 147 2.34 32.08 -48.37
CA LEU A 147 2.50 30.64 -48.58
C LEU A 147 3.82 30.10 -47.99
N SER A 148 4.76 30.98 -47.61
CA SER A 148 6.05 30.55 -47.04
C SER A 148 6.06 30.53 -45.50
N ASP A 149 5.11 31.21 -44.83
CA ASP A 149 5.07 31.34 -43.36
C ASP A 149 3.81 30.73 -42.69
N SER A 150 2.97 30.00 -43.44
CA SER A 150 1.80 29.34 -42.87
C SER A 150 2.17 28.03 -42.17
N ARG A 151 2.31 28.17 -40.86
CA ARG A 151 2.32 27.13 -39.82
C ARG A 151 1.13 26.17 -39.97
N CYS A 152 1.33 25.04 -40.66
CA CYS A 152 0.51 23.82 -40.49
C CYS A 152 1.32 22.55 -40.82
N GLY A 153 2.55 22.47 -40.30
CA GLY A 153 3.42 21.31 -40.60
C GLY A 153 4.34 20.87 -39.47
N ARG A 154 4.31 21.52 -38.30
CA ARG A 154 5.04 21.00 -37.14
C ARG A 154 4.16 19.91 -36.51
N ARG A 155 4.47 18.65 -36.81
CA ARG A 155 4.02 17.53 -35.97
C ARG A 155 4.61 17.80 -34.59
N ASP A 156 3.82 18.33 -33.67
CA ASP A 156 4.14 18.30 -32.25
C ASP A 156 4.21 16.84 -31.85
N THR A 157 5.40 16.27 -31.89
CA THR A 157 5.74 15.00 -31.26
C THR A 157 5.85 15.23 -29.75
N SER A 158 4.76 15.67 -29.14
CA SER A 158 4.60 15.55 -27.70
C SER A 158 4.26 14.08 -27.41
N ALA A 159 4.74 13.55 -26.28
CA ALA A 159 4.42 12.20 -25.84
C ALA A 159 2.89 11.96 -25.77
N PHE A 160 2.10 13.01 -25.51
CA PHE A 160 0.64 12.94 -25.49
C PHE A 160 0.03 12.73 -26.88
N THR A 161 0.58 13.34 -27.93
CA THR A 161 0.06 13.20 -29.31
C THR A 161 0.27 11.78 -29.85
N ILE A 162 1.38 11.13 -29.45
CA ILE A 162 1.72 9.76 -29.86
C ILE A 162 0.74 8.75 -29.23
N VAL A 163 0.40 8.92 -27.95
CA VAL A 163 -0.56 8.05 -27.24
C VAL A 163 -1.98 8.19 -27.80
N LEU A 164 -2.38 9.42 -28.15
CA LEU A 164 -3.71 9.67 -28.73
C LEU A 164 -3.86 9.14 -30.16
N ALA A 165 -2.77 9.14 -30.93
CA ALA A 165 -2.74 8.54 -32.27
C ALA A 165 -2.74 7.01 -32.22
N GLY A 166 -1.99 6.40 -31.29
CA GLY A 166 -1.93 4.94 -31.11
C GLY A 166 -3.26 4.32 -30.67
N ALA A 167 -4.02 5.01 -29.80
CA ALA A 167 -5.31 4.52 -29.33
C ALA A 167 -6.42 4.51 -30.41
N ARG A 168 -6.24 5.23 -31.52
CA ARG A 168 -7.21 5.24 -32.63
C ARG A 168 -6.97 4.13 -33.67
N SER A 169 -5.76 3.58 -33.74
CA SER A 169 -5.42 2.50 -34.68
C SER A 169 -5.96 1.13 -34.26
N ASP A 170 -6.19 0.89 -32.96
CA ASP A 170 -6.60 -0.43 -32.47
C ASP A 170 -8.12 -0.72 -32.63
N LEU A 171 -8.93 0.28 -32.99
CA LEU A 171 -10.37 0.10 -33.21
C LEU A 171 -10.76 -0.16 -34.68
N LEU A 172 -9.81 -0.14 -35.62
CA LEU A 172 -10.07 -0.40 -37.05
C LEU A 172 -9.38 -1.66 -37.59
N ALA A 173 -8.75 -2.47 -36.74
CA ALA A 173 -8.15 -3.76 -37.13
C ALA A 173 -9.01 -4.99 -36.73
N GLY A 174 -10.27 -4.78 -36.31
CA GLY A 174 -11.18 -5.84 -35.85
C GLY A 174 -12.42 -6.07 -36.70
N LEU A 175 -12.50 -5.53 -37.93
CA LEU A 175 -13.70 -5.62 -38.79
C LEU A 175 -13.39 -5.81 -40.28
N ALA A 176 -12.41 -6.66 -40.59
CA ALA A 176 -12.25 -7.25 -41.93
C ALA A 176 -12.14 -8.77 -41.81
#